data_AF-A0A6V7JNU9-F1
#
_entry.id   AF-A0A6V7JNU9-F1
#
_cell.length_a   1.000
_cell.length_b   1.000
_cell.length_c   1.000
_cell.angle_alpha   90.00
_cell.angle_beta   90.00
_cell.angle_gamma   90.00
#
_symmetry.space_group_name_H-M   'P 1'
#
loop_
_entity.id
_entity.type
_entity.pdbx_description
1 polymer ?
#
loop_
_entity_poly.entity_id
_entity_poly.type
_entity_poly.pdbx_seq_one_letter_code
_entity_poly.pdbx_strand_id
1 'polypeptide(L)'
;CPEAKKEVFLRDLLDLMEKKMKETSADSAEATNKWPASKEERVATWHFVMLDKNKNKVLERKEWKSFRTMVASNRHLRRCGKKLPRYCDINNDRRISMTEWLSCLNAQKHAE
;
A
#
# COMPACT_ATOMS: atom_id res chain seq x y z
N CYS A 1 -2.56 -13.57 -9.32
CA CYS A 1 -1.87 -14.24 -8.23
C CYS A 1 -2.71 -15.44 -7.83
N PRO A 2 -2.16 -16.66 -7.86
CA PRO A 2 -2.68 -17.74 -7.02
C PRO A 2 -2.67 -17.27 -5.56
N GLU A 3 -3.65 -17.70 -4.77
CA GLU A 3 -3.79 -17.32 -3.35
C GLU A 3 -2.49 -17.58 -2.56
N ALA A 4 -1.86 -18.74 -2.80
CA ALA A 4 -0.59 -19.13 -2.18
C ALA A 4 0.60 -18.18 -2.46
N LYS A 5 0.50 -17.29 -3.46
CA LYS A 5 1.55 -16.28 -3.75
C LYS A 5 1.14 -14.86 -3.32
N LYS A 6 -0.06 -14.70 -2.74
CA LYS A 6 -0.59 -13.41 -2.29
C LYS A 6 0.28 -12.84 -1.16
N GLU A 7 0.55 -13.63 -0.13
CA GLU A 7 1.35 -13.20 1.03
C GLU A 7 2.75 -12.74 0.63
N VAL A 8 3.44 -13.53 -0.19
CA VAL A 8 4.77 -13.17 -0.72
C VAL A 8 4.71 -11.87 -1.54
N PHE A 9 3.69 -11.74 -2.39
CA PHE A 9 3.49 -10.52 -3.17
C PHE A 9 3.26 -9.28 -2.28
N LEU A 10 2.47 -9.40 -1.21
CA LEU A 10 2.17 -8.29 -0.29
C LEU A 10 3.42 -7.85 0.46
N ARG A 11 4.26 -8.81 0.89
CA ARG A 11 5.56 -8.53 1.48
C ARG A 11 6.49 -7.80 0.51
N ASP A 12 6.67 -8.32 -0.71
CA ASP A 12 7.52 -7.70 -1.73
C ASP A 12 7.00 -6.29 -2.12
N LEU A 13 5.68 -6.09 -2.06
CA LEU A 13 5.04 -4.81 -2.30
C LEU A 13 5.36 -3.81 -1.19
N LEU A 14 5.26 -4.21 0.08
CA LEU A 14 5.65 -3.38 1.23
C LEU A 14 7.12 -2.99 1.17
N ASP A 15 8.02 -3.91 0.80
CA ASP A 15 9.44 -3.62 0.64
C ASP A 15 9.70 -2.58 -0.46
N LEU A 16 9.01 -2.69 -1.60
CA LEU A 16 9.07 -1.69 -2.66
C LEU A 16 8.56 -0.32 -2.17
N MET A 17 7.47 -0.32 -1.43
CA MET A 17 6.87 0.88 -0.86
C MET A 17 7.82 1.55 0.12
N GLU A 18 8.44 0.80 1.03
CA GLU A 18 9.43 1.32 1.97
C GLU A 18 10.61 1.96 1.23
N LYS A 19 11.14 1.28 0.20
CA LYS A 19 12.22 1.83 -0.61
C LYS A 19 11.82 3.16 -1.25
N LYS A 20 10.62 3.24 -1.83
CA LYS A 20 10.06 4.46 -2.42
C LYS A 20 9.87 5.58 -1.42
N MET A 21 9.44 5.25 -0.20
CA MET A 21 9.32 6.19 0.90
C MET A 21 10.69 6.77 1.23
N LYS A 22 11.71 5.95 1.47
CA LYS A 22 13.08 6.40 1.78
C LYS A 22 13.69 7.27 0.67
N GLU A 23 13.49 6.90 -0.60
CA GLU A 23 13.92 7.69 -1.75
C GLU A 23 13.29 9.10 -1.77
N THR A 24 12.03 9.22 -1.33
CA THR A 24 11.25 10.47 -1.37
C THR A 24 11.41 11.31 -0.10
N SER A 25 11.77 10.69 1.02
CA SER A 25 11.81 11.31 2.35
C SER A 25 13.21 11.34 2.99
N ALA A 26 14.26 11.37 2.16
CA ALA A 26 15.65 11.50 2.59
C ALA A 26 15.89 12.67 3.57
N ASP A 27 15.04 13.71 3.55
CA ASP A 27 15.12 14.89 4.42
C ASP A 27 14.21 14.86 5.67
N SER A 28 13.41 13.81 5.91
CA SER A 28 12.40 13.81 7.01
C SER A 28 12.25 12.47 7.74
N ALA A 29 13.36 11.74 7.91
CA ALA A 29 13.40 10.49 8.66
C ALA A 29 13.07 10.66 10.17
N GLU A 30 13.23 11.86 10.73
CA GLU A 30 13.04 12.09 12.16
C GLU A 30 11.55 12.14 12.59
N ALA A 31 10.68 12.68 11.73
CA ALA A 31 9.24 12.81 12.01
C ALA A 31 8.50 11.46 11.95
N THR A 32 8.94 10.57 11.07
CA THR A 32 8.36 9.23 10.90
C THR A 32 8.76 8.27 12.02
N ASN A 33 9.87 8.52 12.72
CA ASN A 33 10.32 7.67 13.83
C ASN A 33 9.51 7.85 15.13
N LYS A 34 8.89 9.01 15.33
CA LYS A 34 8.09 9.34 16.53
C LYS A 34 6.65 8.82 16.51
N TRP A 35 6.18 8.28 15.38
CA TRP A 35 4.80 7.78 15.27
C TRP A 35 4.65 6.42 15.97
N PRO A 36 3.74 6.22 16.93
CA PRO A 36 3.59 4.95 17.67
C PRO A 36 2.88 3.85 16.84
N ALA A 37 3.46 3.49 15.70
CA ALA A 37 2.96 2.47 14.77
C ALA A 37 4.09 1.59 14.28
N SER A 38 3.74 0.40 13.79
CA SER A 38 4.69 -0.52 13.17
C SER A 38 5.34 0.13 11.93
N LYS A 39 6.50 -0.39 11.54
CA LYS A 39 7.20 0.07 10.34
C LYS A 39 6.31 -0.11 9.11
N GLU A 40 5.62 -1.24 9.03
CA GLU A 40 4.70 -1.61 7.96
C GLU A 40 3.52 -0.64 7.89
N GLU A 41 2.93 -0.30 9.04
CA GLU A 41 1.83 0.65 9.13
C GLU A 41 2.26 2.07 8.73
N ARG A 42 3.45 2.52 9.15
CA ARG A 42 4.00 3.82 8.74
C ARG A 42 4.21 3.87 7.22
N VAL A 43 4.82 2.84 6.63
CA VAL A 43 5.07 2.75 5.18
C VAL A 43 3.75 2.72 4.41
N ALA A 44 2.80 1.91 4.85
CA ALA A 44 1.50 1.79 4.22
C ALA A 44 0.71 3.11 4.30
N THR A 45 0.70 3.76 5.47
CA THR A 45 0.05 5.05 5.70
C THR A 45 0.66 6.14 4.83
N TRP A 46 1.99 6.25 4.80
CA TRP A 46 2.69 7.25 3.99
C TRP A 46 2.34 7.10 2.50
N HIS A 47 2.35 5.86 1.99
CA HIS A 47 1.95 5.61 0.60
C HIS A 47 0.50 5.94 0.34
N PHE A 48 -0.41 5.59 1.25
CA PHE A 48 -1.82 5.93 1.12
C PHE A 48 -1.99 7.45 0.94
N VAL A 49 -1.39 8.24 1.83
CA VAL A 49 -1.44 9.71 1.77
C VAL A 49 -0.83 10.26 0.48
N MET A 50 0.23 9.63 -0.02
CA MET A 50 0.85 10.03 -1.28
C MET A 50 -0.04 9.73 -2.51
N LEU A 51 -0.87 8.70 -2.43
CA LEU A 51 -1.79 8.30 -3.49
C LEU A 51 -3.12 9.06 -3.45
N ASP A 52 -3.63 9.39 -2.26
CA ASP A 52 -4.84 10.18 -2.02
C ASP A 52 -4.61 11.66 -2.37
N LYS A 53 -4.74 11.98 -3.66
CA LYS A 53 -4.47 13.32 -4.20
C LYS A 53 -5.57 14.30 -3.86
N ASN A 54 -6.81 13.83 -3.79
CA ASN A 54 -7.96 14.67 -3.48
C ASN A 54 -8.22 14.79 -1.96
N LYS A 55 -7.48 14.04 -1.13
CA LYS A 55 -7.53 14.04 0.34
C LYS A 55 -8.89 13.65 0.89
N ASN A 56 -9.64 12.83 0.16
CA ASN A 56 -10.96 12.34 0.56
C ASN A 56 -10.87 11.11 1.50
N LYS A 57 -9.64 10.68 1.85
CA LYS A 57 -9.33 9.54 2.72
C LYS A 57 -9.74 8.17 2.14
N VAL A 58 -9.98 8.08 0.84
CA VAL A 58 -10.29 6.84 0.13
C VAL A 58 -9.60 6.82 -1.24
N LEU A 59 -8.94 5.71 -1.59
CA LEU A 59 -8.30 5.61 -2.90
C LEU A 59 -9.33 5.26 -3.97
N GLU A 60 -9.57 6.21 -4.87
CA GLU A 60 -10.49 6.03 -5.98
C GLU A 60 -9.79 5.44 -7.21
N ARG A 61 -10.59 4.99 -8.19
CA ARG A 61 -10.09 4.38 -9.43
C ARG A 61 -9.03 5.22 -10.17
N LYS A 62 -9.13 6.55 -10.11
CA LYS A 62 -8.18 7.48 -10.73
C LYS A 62 -6.81 7.43 -10.05
N GLU A 63 -6.79 7.49 -8.71
CA GLU A 63 -5.57 7.44 -7.90
C GLU A 63 -4.92 6.05 -7.98
N TRP A 64 -5.76 5.02 -7.98
CA TRP A 64 -5.32 3.65 -8.15
C TRP A 64 -4.67 3.36 -9.50
N LYS A 65 -5.02 4.13 -10.54
CA LYS A 65 -4.35 4.01 -11.86
C LYS A 65 -2.86 4.34 -11.73
N SER A 66 -2.52 5.40 -10.99
CA SER A 66 -1.13 5.80 -10.76
C SER A 66 -0.37 4.71 -9.99
N PHE A 67 -0.97 4.21 -8.91
CA PHE A 67 -0.40 3.13 -8.12
C PHE A 67 -0.14 1.86 -8.94
N ARG A 68 -1.10 1.44 -9.78
CA ARG A 68 -0.92 0.28 -10.66
C ARG A 68 0.24 0.45 -11.63
N THR A 69 0.46 1.65 -12.16
CA THR A 69 1.61 1.93 -13.04
C THR A 69 2.92 1.78 -12.28
N MET A 70 3.00 2.28 -11.04
CA MET A 70 4.17 2.12 -10.17
C MET A 70 4.44 0.64 -9.84
N VAL A 71 3.42 -0.14 -9.48
CA VAL A 71 3.61 -1.58 -9.20
C VAL A 71 3.93 -2.36 -10.47
N ALA A 72 3.36 -1.97 -11.62
CA ALA A 72 3.61 -2.60 -12.91
C ALA A 72 5.00 -2.32 -13.48
N SER A 73 5.67 -1.25 -13.05
CA SER A 73 7.07 -0.99 -13.43
C SER A 73 8.03 -1.99 -12.78
N ASN A 74 7.66 -2.55 -11.62
CA ASN A 74 8.38 -3.66 -11.01
C ASN A 74 7.98 -5.00 -11.65
N ARG A 75 8.92 -5.63 -12.38
CA ARG A 75 8.70 -6.88 -13.12
C ARG A 75 8.17 -8.02 -12.25
N HIS A 76 8.56 -8.09 -10.98
CA HIS A 76 8.13 -9.13 -10.04
C HIS A 76 6.67 -8.91 -9.59
N LEU A 77 6.29 -7.66 -9.37
CA LEU A 77 4.97 -7.31 -8.85
C LEU A 77 3.91 -7.17 -9.95
N ARG A 78 4.31 -6.90 -11.20
CA ARG A 78 3.40 -6.62 -12.34
C ARG A 78 2.28 -7.65 -12.54
N ARG A 79 2.54 -8.95 -12.32
CA ARG A 79 1.54 -10.00 -12.52
C ARG A 79 0.43 -9.99 -11.46
N CYS A 80 0.77 -9.68 -10.22
CA CYS A 80 -0.17 -9.69 -9.09
C CYS A 80 -0.76 -8.31 -8.78
N GLY A 81 -0.01 -7.23 -9.06
CA GLY A 81 -0.44 -5.84 -8.89
C GLY A 81 -1.70 -5.47 -9.67
N LYS A 82 -1.99 -6.15 -10.79
CA LYS A 82 -3.26 -5.97 -11.54
C LYS A 82 -4.49 -6.36 -10.73
N LYS A 83 -4.37 -7.37 -9.85
CA LYS A 83 -5.47 -7.88 -9.02
C LYS A 83 -5.52 -7.21 -7.64
N LEU A 84 -4.46 -6.52 -7.24
CA LEU A 84 -4.37 -5.88 -5.92
C LEU A 84 -5.60 -5.05 -5.51
N PRO A 85 -6.18 -4.15 -6.35
CA PRO A 85 -7.33 -3.38 -5.91
C PRO A 85 -8.50 -4.26 -5.49
N ARG A 86 -8.74 -5.35 -6.22
CA ARG A 86 -9.80 -6.31 -5.90
C ARG A 86 -9.50 -7.14 -4.65
N TYR A 87 -8.23 -7.23 -4.25
CA TYR A 87 -7.85 -7.93 -3.02
C TYR A 87 -7.99 -7.05 -1.80
N CYS A 88 -7.81 -5.74 -1.96
CA CYS A 88 -7.90 -4.79 -0.86
C CYS A 88 -9.32 -4.20 -0.70
N ASP A 89 -10.12 -4.15 -1.76
CA ASP A 89 -11.52 -3.71 -1.73
C ASP A 89 -12.41 -4.84 -1.18
N ILE A 90 -12.59 -4.88 0.15
CA ILE A 90 -13.26 -5.97 0.87
C ILE A 90 -14.78 -5.84 0.71
N ASN A 91 -15.28 -4.60 0.79
CA ASN A 91 -16.72 -4.31 0.64
C ASN A 91 -17.17 -4.21 -0.83
N ASN A 92 -16.22 -4.25 -1.79
CA ASN A 92 -16.43 -4.20 -3.24
C ASN A 92 -17.12 -2.91 -3.71
N ASP A 93 -16.89 -1.79 -3.01
CA ASP A 93 -17.44 -0.46 -3.33
C ASP A 93 -16.61 0.29 -4.39
N ARG A 94 -15.52 -0.34 -4.88
CA ARG A 94 -14.57 0.19 -5.88
C ARG A 94 -13.71 1.34 -5.35
N ARG A 95 -13.65 1.52 -4.05
CA ARG A 95 -12.76 2.41 -3.31
C ARG A 95 -11.95 1.56 -2.34
N ILE A 96 -10.88 2.14 -1.82
CA ILE A 96 -10.07 1.48 -0.80
C ILE A 96 -9.88 2.49 0.33
N SER A 97 -10.51 2.23 1.45
CA SER A 97 -10.32 3.02 2.67
C SER A 97 -8.93 2.76 3.27
N MET A 98 -8.48 3.64 4.17
CA MET A 98 -7.24 3.43 4.91
C MET A 98 -7.24 2.09 5.65
N THR A 99 -8.36 1.71 6.28
CA THR A 99 -8.48 0.46 7.03
C THR A 99 -8.33 -0.75 6.11
N GLU A 100 -9.02 -0.76 4.98
CA GLU A 100 -8.89 -1.81 3.96
C GLU A 100 -7.47 -1.91 3.40
N TRP A 101 -6.84 -0.77 3.15
CA TRP A 101 -5.46 -0.71 2.68
C TRP A 101 -4.48 -1.32 3.69
N LEU A 102 -4.57 -0.91 4.95
CA LEU A 102 -3.70 -1.40 6.00
C LEU A 102 -3.93 -2.89 6.29
N SER A 103 -5.20 -3.33 6.30
CA SER A 103 -5.56 -4.74 6.46
C SER A 103 -5.04 -5.58 5.29
N CYS A 104 -5.24 -5.10 4.05
CA CYS A 104 -4.78 -5.79 2.84
C CYS A 104 -3.27 -6.02 2.81
N LEU A 105 -2.49 -5.09 3.34
CA LEU A 105 -1.03 -5.18 3.40
C LEU A 105 -0.53 -5.94 4.63
N ASN A 106 -1.40 -6.51 5.47
CA ASN A 106 -1.06 -7.04 6.79
C ASN A 106 -0.29 -6.02 7.68
N ALA A 107 -0.50 -4.72 7.42
CA ALA A 107 0.15 -3.63 8.13
C ALA A 107 -0.56 -3.33 9.47
N GLN A 108 -1.83 -3.72 9.58
CA GLN A 108 -2.53 -3.90 10.85
C GLN A 108 -2.61 -5.39 11.13
N LYS A 109 -1.67 -5.92 11.92
CA LYS A 109 -1.92 -7.19 12.61
C LYS A 109 -2.97 -6.92 13.66
N HIS A 110 -4.24 -7.14 13.33
CA HIS A 110 -5.15 -7.59 14.38
C HIS A 110 -4.58 -8.93 14.84
N ALA A 111 -3.98 -8.93 16.03
CA ALA A 111 -3.82 -10.15 16.79
C ALA A 111 -5.22 -10.76 16.90
N GLU A 112 -5.39 -11.97 16.34
CA GLU A 112 -6.40 -12.90 16.85
C GLU A 112 -6.09 -13.21 18.32
#